data_AF-C1C7E3-F1
#
_entry.id   AF-C1C7E3-F1
#
_cell.length_a   1.000
_cell.length_b   1.000
_cell.length_c   1.000
_cell.angle_alpha   90.00
_cell.angle_beta   90.00
_cell.angle_gamma   90.00
#
_symmetry.space_group_name_H-M   'P 1'
#
loop_
_entity.id
_entity.type
_entity.pdbx_description
1 polymer ?
#
loop_
_entity_poly.entity_id
_entity_poly.type
_entity_poly.pdbx_seq_one_letter_code
_entity_poly.pdbx_strand_id
1 'polypeptide(L)' 'MNYESSKLKPLTLEDKSYNHVLSKERIKVENIFAKVKTFKMFSTTYRNRRKRFGLRMNLIAGIINRELGF' A
#
# COMPACT_ATOMS: atom_id res chain seq x y z
N MET A 1 16.73 -4.14 13.44
CA MET A 1 17.57 -4.34 12.24
C MET A 1 17.20 -3.25 11.24
N ASN A 2 18.19 -2.54 10.68
CA ASN A 2 17.96 -1.50 9.68
C ASN A 2 18.09 -2.13 8.29
N TYR A 3 16.97 -2.28 7.60
CA TYR A 3 16.90 -2.84 6.25
C TYR A 3 17.09 -1.78 5.15
N GLU A 4 17.38 -0.54 5.55
CA GLU A 4 17.61 0.58 4.65
C GLU A 4 19.12 0.80 4.47
N SER A 5 19.57 0.93 3.22
CA SER A 5 20.98 1.19 2.94
C SER A 5 21.34 2.64 3.28
N SER A 6 22.55 2.85 3.78
CA SER A 6 23.14 4.19 3.88
C SER A 6 24.59 4.18 3.39
N LYS A 7 25.14 5.36 3.06
CA LYS A 7 26.54 5.48 2.60
C LYS A 7 27.55 4.85 3.57
N LEU A 8 27.25 4.86 4.87
CA LEU A 8 28.13 4.33 5.93
C LEU A 8 27.80 2.88 6.32
N LYS A 9 26.66 2.35 5.89
CA LYS A 9 26.21 0.97 6.13
C LYS A 9 25.58 0.39 4.86
N PRO A 10 26.39 -0.20 3.97
CA PRO A 10 25.88 -0.94 2.84
C PRO A 10 25.13 -2.20 3.30
N LEU A 11 24.09 -2.58 2.56
CA LEU A 11 23.30 -3.78 2.85
C LEU A 11 24.13 -5.04 2.60
N THR A 12 24.04 -6.00 3.53
CA THR A 12 24.60 -7.34 3.32
C THR A 12 23.84 -8.08 2.22
N LEU A 13 24.39 -9.18 1.72
CA LEU A 13 23.70 -10.02 0.72
C LEU A 13 22.39 -10.61 1.28
N GLU A 14 22.39 -10.98 2.57
CA GLU A 14 21.22 -11.46 3.30
C GLU A 14 20.11 -10.40 3.33
N ASP A 15 20.47 -9.16 3.71
CA ASP A 15 19.51 -8.04 3.78
C ASP A 15 18.92 -7.73 2.41
N LYS A 16 19.72 -7.80 1.34
CA LYS A 16 19.24 -7.59 -0.04
C LYS A 16 18.24 -8.67 -0.46
N SER A 17 18.52 -9.93 -0.15
CA SER A 17 17.61 -11.05 -0.43
C SER A 17 16.27 -10.87 0.30
N TYR A 18 16.33 -10.56 1.58
CA TYR A 18 15.15 -10.27 2.39
C TYR A 18 14.35 -9.08 1.84
N ASN A 19 15.03 -7.97 1.53
CA ASN A 19 14.39 -6.78 0.96
C ASN A 19 13.74 -7.06 -0.40
N HIS A 20 14.33 -7.94 -1.21
CA HIS A 20 13.73 -8.32 -2.49
C HIS A 20 12.40 -9.07 -2.30
N VAL A 21 12.33 -10.00 -1.35
CA VAL A 21 11.09 -10.70 -1.00
C VAL A 21 10.05 -9.72 -0.44
N LEU A 22 10.46 -8.86 0.50
CA LEU A 22 9.58 -7.86 1.10
C LEU A 22 9.04 -6.86 0.06
N SER A 23 9.88 -6.45 -0.89
CA SER A 23 9.49 -5.54 -1.97
C SER A 23 8.41 -6.16 -2.85
N LYS A 24 8.48 -7.47 -3.16
CA LYS A 24 7.42 -8.15 -3.92
C LYS A 24 6.06 -8.10 -3.21
N GLU A 25 6.04 -8.26 -1.89
CA GLU A 25 4.80 -8.14 -1.12
C GLU A 25 4.30 -6.69 -1.03
N ARG A 26 5.21 -5.73 -0.86
CA ARG A 26 4.87 -4.30 -0.84
C ARG A 26 4.25 -3.82 -2.15
N ILE A 27 4.75 -4.27 -3.30
CA ILE A 27 4.22 -3.88 -4.61
C ILE A 27 2.73 -4.20 -4.76
N LYS A 28 2.28 -5.37 -4.26
CA LYS A 28 0.85 -5.74 -4.29
C LYS A 28 0.01 -4.73 -3.49
N VAL A 29 0.49 -4.38 -2.30
CA VAL A 29 -0.17 -3.42 -1.40
C VAL A 29 -0.16 -2.01 -1.99
N GLU A 30 0.96 -1.57 -2.55
CA GLU A 30 1.10 -0.27 -3.22
C GLU A 30 0.14 -0.12 -4.40
N ASN A 31 -0.03 -1.17 -5.21
CA ASN A 31 -0.98 -1.19 -6.32
C ASN A 31 -2.43 -1.02 -5.83
N ILE A 32 -2.81 -1.69 -4.74
CA ILE A 32 -4.12 -1.52 -4.11
C ILE A 32 -4.28 -0.07 -3.59
N PHE A 33 -3.27 0.46 -2.89
CA PHE A 33 -3.30 1.84 -2.40
C PHE A 33 -3.39 2.87 -3.52
N ALA A 34 -2.73 2.64 -4.66
CA ALA A 34 -2.84 3.50 -5.84
C ALA A 34 -4.30 3.58 -6.31
N LYS A 35 -4.98 2.42 -6.41
CA LYS A 35 -6.42 2.38 -6.74
C LYS A 35 -7.28 3.11 -5.69
N VAL A 36 -7.04 2.91 -4.39
CA VAL A 36 -7.80 3.61 -3.34
C VAL A 36 -7.59 5.13 -3.38
N LYS A 37 -6.37 5.58 -3.72
CA LYS A 37 -6.04 7.01 -3.83
C LYS A 37 -6.78 7.73 -4.95
N THR A 38 -7.23 7.03 -6.01
CA THR A 38 -8.04 7.65 -7.09
C THR A 38 -9.38 8.17 -6.57
N PHE A 39 -9.95 7.50 -5.56
CA PHE A 39 -11.19 7.91 -4.89
C PHE A 39 -11.01 9.10 -3.92
N LYS A 40 -9.80 9.68 -3.84
CA LYS A 40 -9.46 10.79 -2.93
C LYS A 40 -9.71 10.50 -1.45
N MET A 41 -9.70 9.22 -1.08
CA MET A 41 -9.89 8.77 0.31
C MET A 41 -8.65 9.07 1.17
N PHE A 42 -7.46 8.86 0.61
CA PHE A 42 -6.17 9.03 1.30
C PHE A 42 -5.19 9.96 0.59
N SER A 43 -5.48 10.40 -0.64
CA SER A 43 -4.57 11.28 -1.41
C SER A 43 -4.70 12.76 -1.05
N THR A 44 -5.79 13.16 -0.38
CA THR A 44 -6.05 14.52 0.10
C THR A 44 -6.84 14.46 1.40
N THR A 45 -6.99 15.59 2.09
CA THR A 45 -7.90 15.70 3.23
C THR A 45 -9.32 15.27 2.85
N TYR A 46 -9.84 14.24 3.52
CA TYR A 46 -11.18 13.73 3.27
C TYR A 46 -12.25 14.70 3.79
N ARG A 47 -12.92 15.43 2.89
CA ARG A 47 -13.96 16.42 3.23
C ARG A 47 -15.40 15.88 3.23
N ASN A 48 -15.59 14.60 2.91
CA ASN A 48 -16.90 13.98 2.85
C ASN A 48 -17.44 13.60 4.25
N ARG A 49 -18.77 13.51 4.41
CA ARG A 49 -19.41 13.20 5.70
C ARG A 49 -18.88 11.88 6.29
N ARG A 50 -18.23 11.95 7.46
CA ARG A 50 -17.54 10.80 8.08
C ARG A 50 -18.48 9.68 8.55
N LYS A 51 -19.76 9.96 8.85
CA LYS A 51 -20.75 8.97 9.32
C LYS A 51 -20.86 7.72 8.41
N ARG A 52 -20.60 7.86 7.11
CA ARG A 52 -20.65 6.75 6.14
C ARG A 52 -19.27 6.36 5.57
N PHE A 53 -18.17 6.79 6.21
CA PHE A 53 -16.82 6.51 5.72
C PHE A 53 -16.56 5.01 5.56
N GLY A 54 -16.84 4.22 6.60
CA GLY A 54 -16.66 2.76 6.57
C GLY A 54 -17.46 2.10 5.45
N LEU A 55 -18.73 2.50 5.24
CA LEU A 55 -19.55 1.96 4.16
C LEU A 55 -18.96 2.28 2.77
N ARG A 56 -18.44 3.49 2.55
CA ARG A 56 -17.78 3.85 1.29
C ARG A 56 -16.48 3.06 1.10
N MET A 57 -15.68 2.90 2.16
CA MET A 57 -14.46 2.11 2.12
C MET A 57 -14.75 0.65 1.78
N ASN A 58 -15.77 0.04 2.39
CA ASN A 58 -16.18 -1.33 2.12
C ASN A 58 -16.63 -1.50 0.67
N LEU A 59 -17.39 -0.55 0.13
CA LEU A 59 -17.83 -0.58 -1.27
C LEU A 59 -16.62 -0.48 -2.23
N ILE A 60 -15.71 0.46 -1.99
CA ILE A 60 -14.49 0.63 -2.80
C ILE A 60 -13.61 -0.63 -2.73
N ALA A 61 -13.44 -1.20 -1.53
CA ALA A 61 -12.69 -2.43 -1.35
C ALA A 61 -13.31 -3.59 -2.13
N GLY A 62 -14.64 -3.74 -2.10
CA GLY A 62 -15.34 -4.75 -2.89
C GLY A 62 -15.14 -4.58 -4.40
N ILE A 63 -15.17 -3.35 -4.91
CA ILE A 63 -14.90 -3.05 -6.33
C ILE A 63 -13.46 -3.43 -6.69
N ILE A 64 -12.48 -2.97 -5.89
CA ILE A 64 -11.06 -3.25 -6.14
C ILE A 64 -10.78 -4.76 -6.07
N ASN A 65 -11.38 -5.46 -5.11
CA ASN A 65 -11.22 -6.91 -4.97
C ASN A 65 -11.76 -7.66 -6.18
N ARG A 66 -12.96 -7.28 -6.66
CA ARG A 66 -13.55 -7.86 -7.86
C ARG A 66 -12.69 -7.62 -9.11
N GLU A 67 -12.11 -6.43 -9.26
CA GLU A 67 -11.20 -6.13 -10.38
C GLU A 67 -9.89 -6.90 -10.32
N LEU A 68 -9.41 -7.23 -9.12
CA LEU A 68 -8.15 -7.95 -8.91
C LEU A 68 -8.33 -9.47 -8.86
N GLY A 69 -9.57 -9.96 -8.91
CA GLY A 69 -9.88 -11.39 -8.86
C GLY A 69 -9.62 -12.04 -7.50
N PHE A 70 -9.71 -11.27 -6.42
CA PHE A 70 -9.71 -11.79 -5.05
C PHE A 70 -11.03 -12.47 -4.69
#